data_AF-A0A7S2R801-F1
#
_entry.id   AF-A0A7S2R801-F1
#
_cell.length_a   1.000
_cell.length_b   1.000
_cell.length_c   1.000
_cell.angle_alpha   90.00
_cell.angle_beta   90.00
_cell.angle_gamma   90.00
#
_symmetry.space_group_name_H-M   'P 1'
#
loop_
_entity.id
_entity.type
_entity.pdbx_description
1 polymer ?
#
loop_
_entity_poly.entity_id
_entity_poly.type
_entity_poly.pdbx_seq_one_letter_code
_entity_poly.pdbx_strand_id
1 'polypeptide(L)'
;GALDVAWAPNVGRTYHYIATCGRDGGLQVHTIQRRKKSKQSKVDQPLLEYEGHQNLESDQEVWRCAWNVTGTVLASSGDGGVVQLWKRNFHKQWKCVSQIQGD
;
A
#
# COMPACT_ATOMS: atom_id res chain seq x y z
N GLY A 1 -9.68 3.11 -13.62
CA GLY A 1 -9.76 4.09 -12.51
C GLY A 1 -9.60 3.39 -11.18
N ALA A 2 -9.22 4.12 -10.11
CA ALA A 2 -9.13 3.54 -8.76
C ALA A 2 -10.53 3.32 -8.17
N LEU A 3 -10.76 2.14 -7.60
CA LEU A 3 -12.00 1.70 -6.95
C LEU A 3 -11.95 1.88 -5.43
N ASP A 4 -10.75 1.77 -4.85
CA ASP A 4 -10.55 1.97 -3.41
C ASP A 4 -9.16 2.54 -3.10
N VAL A 5 -9.05 3.18 -1.94
CA VAL A 5 -7.81 3.74 -1.42
C VAL A 5 -7.77 3.61 0.11
N ALA A 6 -6.64 3.14 0.64
CA ALA A 6 -6.48 2.96 2.08
C ALA A 6 -5.10 3.43 2.56
N TRP A 7 -5.09 4.32 3.55
CA TRP A 7 -3.85 4.77 4.20
C TRP A 7 -3.51 3.84 5.37
N ALA A 8 -2.30 3.27 5.39
CA ALA A 8 -1.86 2.40 6.46
C ALA A 8 -1.64 3.17 7.78
N PRO A 9 -2.09 2.64 8.93
CA PRO A 9 -1.76 3.18 10.24
C PRO A 9 -0.25 3.25 10.46
N ASN A 10 0.29 4.42 10.82
CA ASN A 10 1.74 4.59 10.96
C ASN A 10 2.23 4.26 12.39
N VAL A 11 2.25 2.97 12.73
CA VAL A 11 2.76 2.49 14.03
C VAL A 11 4.29 2.35 13.95
N GLY A 12 5.01 3.41 14.34
CA GLY A 12 6.46 3.39 14.52
C GLY A 12 7.31 3.49 13.24
N ARG A 13 6.74 3.86 12.09
CA ARG A 13 7.50 4.02 10.82
C ARG A 13 7.77 5.49 10.51
N THR A 14 8.88 5.75 9.84
CA THR A 14 9.26 7.08 9.35
C THR A 14 8.63 7.43 8.00
N TYR A 15 7.98 6.45 7.38
CA TYR A 15 7.31 6.54 6.09
C TYR A 15 5.86 6.07 6.21
N HIS A 16 5.06 6.43 5.21
CA HIS A 16 3.65 6.12 5.10
C HIS A 16 3.42 5.18 3.92
N TYR A 17 2.41 4.32 4.04
CA TYR A 17 1.89 3.56 2.91
C TYR A 17 0.48 3.98 2.57
N ILE A 18 0.20 4.06 1.28
CA ILE A 18 -1.14 4.23 0.74
C ILE A 18 -1.36 3.12 -0.28
N ALA A 19 -2.35 2.29 -0.05
CA ALA A 19 -2.79 1.28 -1.00
C ALA A 19 -3.86 1.89 -1.91
N THR A 20 -3.82 1.56 -3.19
CA THR A 20 -4.88 1.86 -4.17
C THR A 20 -5.17 0.61 -4.96
N CYS A 21 -6.42 0.36 -5.30
CA CYS A 21 -6.79 -0.74 -6.18
C CYS A 21 -7.79 -0.30 -7.25
N GLY A 22 -7.84 -0.99 -8.38
CA GLY A 22 -8.85 -0.72 -9.41
C GLY A 22 -8.67 -1.52 -10.70
N ARG A 23 -9.46 -1.14 -11.71
CA ARG A 23 -9.66 -1.88 -12.97
C ARG A 23 -8.44 -1.94 -13.89
N ASP A 24 -7.68 -0.85 -13.95
CA ASP A 24 -6.70 -0.63 -15.02
C ASP A 24 -5.24 -0.59 -14.51
N GLY A 25 -5.00 -1.03 -13.27
CA GLY A 25 -3.70 -0.86 -12.62
C GLY A 25 -3.36 -1.81 -11.48
N GLY A 26 -4.21 -2.82 -11.23
CA GLY A 26 -4.01 -3.79 -10.17
C GLY A 26 -4.00 -3.17 -8.77
N LEU A 27 -3.55 -3.95 -7.79
CA LEU A 27 -3.31 -3.48 -6.43
C LEU A 27 -1.94 -2.81 -6.38
N GLN A 28 -1.85 -1.59 -5.84
CA GLN A 28 -0.60 -0.86 -5.74
C GLN A 28 -0.38 -0.35 -4.31
N VAL A 29 0.88 -0.33 -3.87
CA VAL A 29 1.28 0.26 -2.59
C VAL A 29 2.28 1.39 -2.82
N HIS A 30 1.84 2.60 -2.53
CA HIS A 30 2.61 3.84 -2.60
C HIS A 30 3.36 4.06 -1.29
N THR A 31 4.61 4.51 -1.37
CA THR A 31 5.45 4.87 -0.23
C THR A 31 5.74 6.37 -0.24
N ILE A 32 5.49 7.01 0.88
CA ILE A 32 5.72 8.44 1.09
C ILE A 32 6.61 8.61 2.32
N GLN A 33 7.73 9.30 2.19
CA GLN A 33 8.67 9.52 3.29
C GLN A 33 8.53 10.94 3.85
N ARG A 34 8.90 11.13 5.12
CA ARG A 34 9.14 12.48 5.64
C ARG A 34 10.47 13.00 5.13
N ARG A 35 10.46 14.20 4.58
CA ARG A 35 11.67 14.92 4.15
C ARG A 35 12.59 15.14 5.35
N LYS A 36 13.88 14.83 5.20
CA LYS A 36 14.88 15.14 6.22
C LYS A 36 15.10 16.66 6.27
N LYS A 37 15.01 17.27 7.45
CA LYS A 37 15.30 18.70 7.62
C LYS A 37 16.76 18.97 7.24
N SER A 38 17.00 19.65 6.12
CA SER A 38 18.31 20.21 5.81
C SER A 38 18.47 21.56 6.51
N LYS A 39 19.70 21.95 6.83
CA LYS A 39 20.04 23.26 7.43
C LYS A 39 19.62 24.47 6.57
N GLN A 40 19.17 24.24 5.33
CA GLN A 40 18.70 25.24 4.36
C GLN A 40 17.23 25.00 3.95
N SER A 41 16.42 24.39 4.81
CA SER A 41 15.01 24.18 4.48
C SER A 41 14.24 25.50 4.51
N LYS A 42 13.78 25.94 3.34
CA LYS A 42 12.80 27.04 3.20
C LYS A 42 11.51 26.65 3.96
N VAL A 43 10.89 27.64 4.60
CA VAL A 43 9.76 27.47 5.53
C VAL A 43 8.51 26.84 4.86
N ASP A 44 8.36 26.96 3.54
CA ASP A 44 7.16 26.51 2.81
C ASP A 44 7.28 25.17 2.05
N GLN A 45 8.32 24.37 2.27
CA GLN A 45 8.40 23.07 1.58
C GLN A 45 7.53 22.00 2.24
N PRO A 46 6.81 21.17 1.45
CA PRO A 46 6.00 20.08 1.99
C PRO A 46 6.84 19.13 2.83
N LEU A 47 6.25 18.65 3.93
CA LEU A 47 6.90 17.74 4.88
C LEU A 47 7.04 16.31 4.32
N LEU A 48 6.13 15.93 3.43
CA LEU A 48 6.04 14.60 2.83
C LEU A 48 6.58 14.62 1.40
N GLU A 49 7.36 13.61 1.06
CA GLU A 49 7.98 13.41 -0.24
C GLU A 49 7.60 12.03 -0.77
N TYR A 50 7.17 11.97 -2.03
CA TYR A 50 6.80 10.71 -2.67
C TYR A 50 8.07 9.92 -3.04
N GLU A 51 8.18 8.68 -2.57
CA GLU A 51 9.33 7.81 -2.85
C GLU A 51 9.09 6.93 -4.08
N GLY A 52 7.88 6.41 -4.23
CA GLY A 52 7.53 5.49 -5.31
C GLY A 52 6.38 4.54 -4.95
N HIS A 53 6.13 3.55 -5.80
CA HIS A 53 5.10 2.53 -5.58
C HIS A 53 5.56 1.14 -6.02
N GLN A 54 4.86 0.11 -5.57
CA GLN A 54 4.99 -1.26 -6.04
C GLN A 54 3.63 -1.78 -6.50
N ASN A 55 3.62 -2.46 -7.65
CA ASN A 55 2.46 -3.18 -8.15
C ASN A 55 2.44 -4.58 -7.52
N LEU A 56 1.30 -4.97 -6.98
CA LEU A 56 1.04 -6.29 -6.42
C LEU A 56 0.24 -7.05 -7.47
N GLU A 57 0.85 -8.09 -8.02
CA GLU A 57 0.27 -8.90 -9.10
C GLU A 57 -0.99 -9.61 -8.61
N SER A 58 -2.15 -9.11 -9.03
CA SER A 58 -3.44 -9.77 -8.86
C SER A 58 -3.90 -10.22 -10.23
N ASP A 59 -4.27 -11.50 -10.36
CA ASP A 59 -4.77 -12.07 -11.61
C ASP A 59 -6.15 -11.52 -12.01
N GLN A 60 -6.76 -10.73 -11.13
CA GLN A 60 -8.13 -10.23 -11.26
C GLN A 60 -8.27 -8.79 -10.80
N GLU A 61 -9.37 -8.16 -11.23
CA GLU A 61 -9.73 -6.81 -10.82
C GLU A 61 -9.96 -6.75 -9.31
N VAL A 62 -9.30 -5.80 -8.63
CA VAL A 62 -9.38 -5.63 -7.18
C VAL A 62 -10.24 -4.43 -6.85
N TRP A 63 -11.29 -4.66 -6.06
CA TRP A 63 -12.30 -3.65 -5.73
C TRP A 63 -12.11 -3.02 -4.37
N ARG A 64 -11.52 -3.76 -3.44
CA ARG A 64 -11.32 -3.31 -2.06
C ARG A 64 -9.90 -3.57 -1.60
N CYS A 65 -9.38 -2.66 -0.79
CA CYS A 65 -8.10 -2.83 -0.12
C CYS A 65 -8.16 -2.29 1.31
N ALA A 66 -7.60 -3.01 2.28
CA ALA A 66 -7.66 -2.62 3.68
C ALA A 66 -6.39 -3.01 4.44
N TRP A 67 -5.90 -2.11 5.29
CA TRP A 67 -4.75 -2.36 6.15
C TRP A 67 -5.18 -2.97 7.48
N ASN A 68 -4.36 -3.88 8.02
CA ASN A 68 -4.49 -4.26 9.41
C ASN A 68 -4.15 -3.08 10.36
N VAL A 69 -4.49 -3.22 11.64
CA VAL A 69 -4.33 -2.15 12.65
C VAL A 69 -2.88 -1.66 12.80
N THR A 70 -1.88 -2.52 12.56
CA THR A 70 -0.46 -2.15 12.61
C THR A 70 0.06 -1.61 11.27
N GLY A 71 -0.74 -1.65 10.21
CA GLY A 71 -0.39 -1.23 8.85
C GLY A 71 0.72 -2.06 8.20
N THR A 72 0.94 -3.28 8.66
CA THR A 72 2.00 -4.20 8.20
C THR A 72 1.50 -5.26 7.21
N VAL A 73 0.20 -5.50 7.19
CA VAL A 73 -0.47 -6.44 6.29
C VAL A 73 -1.58 -5.68 5.56
N LEU A 74 -1.65 -5.89 4.25
CA LEU A 74 -2.70 -5.38 3.37
C LEU A 74 -3.58 -6.55 2.95
N ALA A 75 -4.89 -6.41 3.08
CA ALA A 75 -5.87 -7.32 2.50
C ALA A 75 -6.45 -6.72 1.22
N SER A 76 -6.72 -7.55 0.23
CA SER A 76 -7.40 -7.17 -1.00
C SER A 76 -8.47 -8.17 -1.40
N SER A 77 -9.56 -7.70 -1.99
CA SER A 77 -10.63 -8.54 -2.53
C SER A 77 -11.16 -7.99 -3.85
N GLY A 78 -11.60 -8.87 -4.73
CA GLY A 78 -12.04 -8.55 -6.09
C GLY A 78 -12.92 -9.62 -6.70
N ASP A 79 -12.99 -9.64 -8.02
CA ASP A 79 -13.87 -10.53 -8.81
C ASP A 79 -13.63 -12.03 -8.59
N GLY A 80 -12.45 -12.40 -8.10
CA GLY A 80 -12.04 -13.80 -7.95
C GLY A 80 -12.71 -14.59 -6.85
N GLY A 81 -13.61 -13.98 -6.06
CA GLY A 81 -14.13 -14.62 -4.84
C GLY A 81 -13.04 -14.94 -3.82
N VAL A 82 -11.89 -14.29 -3.97
CA VAL A 82 -10.66 -14.56 -3.24
C VAL A 82 -10.24 -13.30 -2.48
N VAL A 83 -9.87 -13.48 -1.22
CA VAL A 83 -9.15 -12.49 -0.42
C VAL A 83 -7.67 -12.84 -0.40
N GLN A 84 -6.82 -11.89 -0.78
CA GLN A 84 -5.36 -12.04 -0.71
C GLN A 84 -4.80 -11.17 0.41
N LEU A 85 -3.86 -11.71 1.17
CA LEU A 85 -3.11 -11.00 2.19
C LEU A 85 -1.68 -10.76 1.72
N TRP A 86 -1.22 -9.53 1.89
CA TRP A 86 0.06 -9.06 1.39
C TRP A 86 0.91 -8.53 2.53
N LYS A 87 2.19 -8.92 2.55
CA LYS A 87 3.15 -8.46 3.54
C LYS A 87 4.46 -8.08 2.87
N ARG A 88 5.10 -7.02 3.37
CA ARG A 88 6.42 -6.61 2.90
C ARG A 88 7.52 -7.44 3.58
N ASN A 89 8.41 -8.01 2.79
CA ASN A 89 9.57 -8.74 3.29
C ASN A 89 10.75 -7.81 3.66
N PHE A 90 11.85 -8.39 4.15
CA PHE A 90 13.06 -7.64 4.52
C PHE A 90 13.75 -6.97 3.33
N HIS A 91 13.55 -7.49 2.11
CA HIS A 91 14.02 -6.89 0.86
C HIS A 91 13.10 -5.77 0.35
N LYS A 92 12.18 -5.28 1.18
CA LYS A 92 11.19 -4.24 0.87
C LYS A 92 10.22 -4.59 -0.26
N GLN A 93 10.08 -5.86 -0.61
CA GLN A 93 9.14 -6.33 -1.63
C GLN A 93 7.83 -6.78 -1.00
N TRP A 94 6.71 -6.41 -1.59
CA TRP A 94 5.41 -6.98 -1.23
C TRP A 94 5.25 -8.37 -1.83
N LYS A 95 4.75 -9.30 -1.02
CA LYS A 95 4.43 -10.66 -1.44
C LYS A 95 3.07 -11.07 -0.90
N CYS A 96 2.31 -11.82 -1.72
CA CYS A 96 1.13 -12.51 -1.26
C CYS A 96 1.57 -13.61 -0.27
N VAL A 97 1.08 -13.54 0.96
CA VAL A 97 1.42 -14.47 2.05
C VAL A 97 0.29 -15.42 2.40
N SER A 98 -0.92 -15.13 1.93
CA SER A 98 -2.09 -15.99 2.12
C SER A 98 -3.18 -15.64 1.11
N GLN A 99 -3.94 -16.65 0.72
CA GLN A 99 -5.09 -16.55 -0.16
C GLN A 99 -6.24 -17.33 0.48
N ILE A 100 -7.41 -16.71 0.58
CA ILE A 100 -8.60 -17.28 1.19
C ILE A 100 -9.69 -17.24 0.13
N GLN A 101 -10.28 -18.40 -0.16
CA GLN A 101 -11.40 -18.54 -1.08
C GLN A 101 -12.59 -19.07 -0.30
N GLY A 102 -13.79 -18.54 -0.54
CA GLY A 102 -15.02 -19.12 0.00
C GLY A 102 -15.36 -20.42 -0.72
N ASP A 103 -15.86 -21.41 0.03
CA ASP A 103 -16.39 -22.68 -0.50
C ASP A 103 -17.75 -22.50 -1.21
#